data_AF-A0A1E4Q5R3-F1
#
_entry.id   AF-A0A1E4Q5R3-F1
#
_cell.length_a   1.000
_cell.length_b   1.000
_cell.length_c   1.000
_cell.angle_alpha   90.00
_cell.angle_beta   90.00
_cell.angle_gamma   90.00
#
_symmetry.space_group_name_H-M   'P 1'
#
loop_
_entity.id
_entity.type
_entity.pdbx_description
1 polymer ?
#
loop_
_entity_poly.entity_id
_entity_poly.type
_entity_poly.pdbx_seq_one_letter_code
_entity_poly.pdbx_strand_id
1 'polypeptide(L)'
;MHERPWAWPLLVTLITLLSLGLRLHYVVHAQVLQPVYDQQHVRADGVEYYAYARNLVQHRTFSMAPESGAPPAADSFRDPGYPVFLAAWMATWPDWDPWYAAVLLSQAVLGGLTVPLGMMLARRWMPLPWLAAAGTLMALWPHSIAINSFILSESLVGFQTVAGLVWRGRALDAGRRTAAMGGTAVLAMAGMSNAVLMPAAAVAALWVAACRRINRQTALALLVFPFLLCAAWQARNALLVTSSRPPDGH
;
A
#
# COMPACT_ATOMS: atom_id res chain seq x y z
N MET A 1 24.18 -8.86 28.43
CA MET A 1 24.94 -9.37 27.26
C MET A 1 25.22 -8.20 26.34
N HIS A 2 26.47 -7.83 26.13
CA HIS A 2 26.83 -6.84 25.11
C HIS A 2 26.66 -7.48 23.73
N GLU A 3 25.64 -7.07 23.00
CA GLU A 3 25.47 -7.45 21.60
C GLU A 3 26.61 -6.85 20.77
N ARG A 4 27.22 -7.65 19.89
CA ARG A 4 28.25 -7.16 18.99
C ARG A 4 27.61 -6.18 17.99
N PRO A 5 28.21 -5.00 17.71
CA PRO A 5 27.58 -3.96 16.89
C PRO A 5 27.26 -4.41 15.46
N TRP A 6 27.99 -5.41 14.94
CA TRP A 6 27.76 -5.98 13.61
C TRP A 6 26.63 -7.03 13.56
N ALA A 7 26.18 -7.56 14.70
CA ALA A 7 25.19 -8.64 14.73
C ALA A 7 23.82 -8.18 14.21
N TRP A 8 23.42 -6.96 14.56
CA TRP A 8 22.16 -6.36 14.09
C TRP A 8 22.11 -6.15 12.57
N PRO A 9 23.05 -5.40 11.94
CA PRO A 9 22.99 -5.19 10.49
C PRO A 9 23.14 -6.50 9.72
N LEU A 10 23.96 -7.44 10.20
CA LEU A 10 24.08 -8.76 9.58
C LEU A 10 22.73 -9.51 9.60
N LEU A 11 22.07 -9.56 10.76
CA LEU A 11 20.78 -10.22 10.89
C LEU A 11 19.73 -9.63 9.96
N VAL A 12 19.61 -8.30 9.93
CA VAL A 12 18.66 -7.60 9.05
C VAL A 12 18.96 -7.91 7.59
N THR A 13 20.22 -7.86 7.17
CA THR A 13 20.62 -8.18 5.79
C THR A 13 20.25 -9.61 5.42
N LEU A 14 20.60 -10.59 6.26
CA LEU A 14 20.29 -12.00 5.99
C LEU A 14 18.79 -12.26 5.87
N ILE A 15 17.99 -11.71 6.80
CA ILE A 15 16.53 -11.88 6.78
C ILE A 15 15.91 -11.12 5.60
N THR A 16 16.46 -9.96 5.22
CA THR A 16 16.01 -9.22 4.03
C THR A 16 16.24 -10.03 2.76
N LEU A 17 17.45 -10.58 2.59
CA LEU A 17 17.79 -11.41 1.44
C LEU A 17 16.93 -12.67 1.39
N LEU A 18 16.72 -13.34 2.52
CA LEU A 18 15.83 -14.51 2.62
C LEU A 18 14.39 -14.14 2.22
N SER A 19 13.85 -13.07 2.80
CA SER A 19 12.47 -12.62 2.59
C SER A 19 12.20 -12.22 1.13
N LEU A 20 13.12 -11.44 0.54
CA LEU A 20 13.05 -11.03 -0.87
C LEU A 20 13.26 -12.21 -1.80
N GLY A 21 14.29 -13.03 -1.55
CA GLY A 21 14.62 -14.18 -2.39
C GLY A 21 13.46 -15.15 -2.52
N LEU A 22 12.80 -15.49 -1.40
CA LEU A 22 11.64 -16.38 -1.42
C LEU A 22 10.44 -15.80 -2.18
N ARG A 23 10.14 -14.52 -1.99
CA ARG A 23 8.99 -13.86 -2.65
C ARG A 23 9.22 -13.70 -4.15
N LEU A 24 10.42 -13.28 -4.55
CA LEU A 24 10.80 -13.15 -5.95
C LEU A 24 10.85 -14.52 -6.63
N HIS A 25 11.46 -15.52 -5.98
CA HIS A 25 11.49 -16.89 -6.50
C HIS A 25 10.08 -17.44 -6.70
N TYR A 26 9.21 -17.26 -5.70
CA TYR A 26 7.81 -17.69 -5.79
C TYR A 26 7.08 -17.01 -6.94
N VAL A 27 7.11 -15.67 -7.03
CA VAL A 27 6.42 -14.94 -8.12
C VAL A 27 6.92 -15.34 -9.52
N VAL A 28 8.22 -15.62 -9.67
CA VAL A 28 8.79 -16.00 -10.98
C VAL A 28 8.45 -17.44 -11.38
N HIS A 29 8.33 -18.37 -10.42
CA HIS A 29 8.16 -19.81 -10.72
C HIS A 29 6.75 -20.33 -10.48
N ALA A 30 6.07 -19.84 -9.45
CA ALA A 30 4.67 -20.15 -9.15
C ALA A 30 3.79 -19.14 -9.89
N GLN A 31 3.60 -19.35 -11.19
CA GLN A 31 2.66 -18.55 -11.97
C GLN A 31 1.23 -18.86 -11.55
N VAL A 32 0.67 -18.03 -10.68
CA VAL A 32 -0.77 -18.03 -10.39
C VAL A 32 -1.44 -17.19 -11.45
N LEU A 33 -1.95 -17.83 -12.51
CA LEU A 33 -2.78 -17.17 -13.50
C LEU A 33 -4.09 -16.73 -12.83
N GLN A 34 -4.17 -15.45 -12.46
CA GLN A 34 -5.46 -14.83 -12.16
C GLN A 34 -6.10 -14.39 -13.47
N PRO A 35 -7.32 -14.87 -13.81
CA PRO A 35 -8.06 -14.43 -14.99
C PRO A 35 -8.66 -13.04 -14.77
N VAL A 36 -7.81 -12.05 -14.51
CA VAL A 36 -8.21 -10.65 -14.30
C VAL A 36 -8.78 -10.03 -15.60
N TYR A 37 -8.39 -10.58 -16.74
CA TYR A 37 -8.86 -10.18 -18.07
C TYR A 37 -10.27 -10.72 -18.40
N ASP A 38 -10.68 -11.89 -17.87
CA ASP A 38 -12.02 -12.45 -18.07
C ASP A 38 -13.02 -11.82 -17.08
N GLN A 39 -13.36 -10.57 -17.35
CA GLN A 39 -14.24 -9.75 -16.49
C GLN A 39 -15.66 -10.35 -16.36
N GLN A 40 -16.07 -11.27 -17.23
CA GLN A 40 -17.43 -11.79 -17.27
C GLN A 40 -17.69 -12.91 -16.24
N HIS A 41 -16.65 -13.59 -15.75
CA HIS A 41 -16.85 -14.80 -14.91
C HIS A 41 -16.17 -14.74 -13.54
N VAL A 42 -15.34 -13.73 -13.26
CA VAL A 42 -14.58 -13.65 -12.01
C VAL A 42 -14.84 -12.35 -11.28
N ARG A 43 -15.66 -12.42 -10.22
CA ARG A 43 -15.74 -11.35 -9.21
C ARG A 43 -14.63 -11.54 -8.19
N ALA A 44 -13.49 -10.90 -8.45
CA ALA A 44 -12.39 -10.82 -7.50
C ALA A 44 -11.88 -9.37 -7.45
N ASP A 45 -11.43 -8.92 -6.29
CA ASP A 45 -10.91 -7.56 -6.06
C ASP A 45 -9.91 -7.09 -7.12
N GLY A 46 -9.05 -8.01 -7.61
CA GLY A 46 -8.08 -7.72 -8.67
C GLY A 46 -8.70 -7.28 -10.01
N VAL A 47 -9.87 -7.81 -10.38
CA VAL A 47 -10.60 -7.43 -11.61
C VAL A 47 -11.07 -5.99 -11.51
N GLU A 48 -11.59 -5.60 -10.35
CA GLU A 48 -12.06 -4.24 -10.11
C GLU A 48 -10.88 -3.27 -10.08
N TYR A 49 -9.81 -3.60 -9.34
CA TYR A 49 -8.59 -2.77 -9.30
C TYR A 49 -7.98 -2.55 -10.69
N TYR A 50 -7.95 -3.59 -11.53
CA TYR A 50 -7.51 -3.49 -12.91
C TYR A 50 -8.41 -2.58 -13.74
N ALA A 51 -9.74 -2.72 -13.64
CA ALA A 51 -10.70 -1.89 -14.37
C ALA A 51 -10.52 -0.40 -14.04
N TYR A 52 -10.38 -0.06 -12.75
CA TYR A 52 -10.08 1.32 -12.33
C TYR A 52 -8.76 1.83 -12.90
N ALA A 53 -7.71 1.02 -12.84
CA ALA A 53 -6.40 1.40 -13.33
C ALA A 53 -6.43 1.69 -14.84
N ARG A 54 -7.04 0.79 -15.62
CA ARG A 54 -7.21 0.92 -17.06
C ARG A 54 -8.02 2.17 -17.41
N ASN A 55 -9.18 2.37 -16.78
CA ASN A 55 -10.03 3.53 -17.03
C ASN A 55 -9.35 4.85 -16.64
N LEU A 56 -8.50 4.83 -15.60
CA LEU A 56 -7.72 5.98 -15.20
C LEU A 56 -6.65 6.35 -16.25
N VAL A 57 -6.01 5.36 -16.88
CA VAL A 57 -5.01 5.60 -17.94
C VAL A 57 -5.67 6.01 -19.25
N GLN A 58 -6.71 5.29 -19.69
CA GLN A 58 -7.32 5.47 -21.00
C GLN A 58 -8.31 6.64 -21.04
N HIS A 59 -9.15 6.78 -20.02
CA HIS A 59 -10.24 7.75 -20.00
C HIS A 59 -10.03 8.90 -19.01
N ARG A 60 -8.96 8.84 -18.19
CA ARG A 60 -8.71 9.76 -17.06
C ARG A 60 -9.82 9.74 -16.00
N THR A 61 -10.72 8.76 -16.08
CA THR A 61 -11.88 8.64 -15.21
C THR A 61 -11.69 7.46 -14.27
N PHE A 62 -11.92 7.70 -12.98
CA PHE A 62 -11.87 6.65 -11.98
C PHE A 62 -13.23 5.93 -11.97
N SER A 63 -13.27 4.74 -12.57
CA SER A 63 -14.51 3.96 -12.74
C SER A 63 -14.20 2.47 -12.86
N MET A 64 -15.10 1.63 -12.35
CA MET A 64 -15.07 0.18 -12.59
C MET A 64 -15.88 -0.25 -13.83
N ALA A 65 -16.48 0.70 -14.56
CA ALA A 65 -17.32 0.38 -15.69
C ALA A 65 -16.57 -0.45 -16.75
N PRO A 66 -17.24 -1.47 -17.34
CA PRO A 66 -16.66 -2.25 -18.42
C PRO A 66 -16.44 -1.38 -19.66
N GLU A 67 -15.61 -1.87 -20.57
CA GLU A 67 -15.48 -1.24 -21.89
C GLU A 67 -16.84 -1.22 -22.58
N SER A 68 -17.38 -0.03 -22.71
CA SER A 68 -18.55 0.28 -23.52
C SER A 68 -18.15 1.48 -24.38
N GLY A 69 -18.67 1.58 -25.61
CA GLY A 69 -18.30 2.68 -26.52
C GLY A 69 -18.62 4.10 -26.00
N ALA A 70 -19.19 4.23 -24.80
CA ALA A 70 -19.44 5.48 -24.10
C ALA A 70 -18.37 5.73 -23.01
N PRO A 71 -18.02 7.00 -22.71
CA PRO A 71 -17.12 7.32 -21.61
C PRO A 71 -17.63 6.72 -20.29
N PRO A 72 -16.79 6.04 -19.50
CA PRO A 72 -17.23 5.43 -18.26
C PRO A 72 -17.65 6.51 -17.25
N ALA A 73 -18.76 6.29 -16.55
CA ALA A 73 -19.19 7.18 -15.47
C ALA A 73 -18.29 7.02 -14.25
N ALA A 74 -17.84 8.14 -13.67
CA ALA A 74 -17.01 8.10 -12.47
C ALA A 74 -17.78 7.49 -11.29
N ASP A 75 -17.10 6.70 -10.48
CA ASP A 75 -17.65 6.12 -9.26
C ASP A 75 -16.59 6.13 -8.13
N SER A 76 -16.97 5.71 -6.93
CA SER A 76 -16.05 5.63 -5.78
C SER A 76 -16.24 4.34 -4.98
N PHE A 77 -16.46 3.22 -5.65
CA PHE A 77 -16.67 1.93 -4.97
C PHE A 77 -15.38 1.37 -4.35
N ARG A 78 -14.22 1.55 -5.00
CA ARG A 78 -12.91 1.20 -4.43
C ARG A 78 -12.09 2.40 -4.01
N ASP A 79 -11.19 2.17 -3.05
CA ASP A 79 -10.21 3.14 -2.65
C ASP A 79 -9.16 3.35 -3.76
N PRO A 80 -8.70 4.59 -4.00
CA PRO A 80 -7.90 4.91 -5.17
C PRO A 80 -6.42 4.53 -5.06
N GLY A 81 -5.89 4.29 -3.86
CA GLY A 81 -4.45 4.14 -3.64
C GLY A 81 -3.83 3.00 -4.44
N TYR A 82 -4.43 1.81 -4.36
CA TYR A 82 -3.92 0.64 -5.09
C TYR A 82 -4.21 0.69 -6.61
N PRO A 83 -5.41 1.08 -7.10
CA PRO A 83 -5.62 1.36 -8.51
C PRO A 83 -4.67 2.39 -9.13
N VAL A 84 -4.33 3.47 -8.42
CA VAL A 84 -3.37 4.48 -8.90
C VAL A 84 -1.97 3.87 -9.02
N PHE A 85 -1.58 3.01 -8.07
CA PHE A 85 -0.33 2.25 -8.16
C PHE A 85 -0.30 1.33 -9.40
N LEU A 86 -1.39 0.62 -9.68
CA LEU A 86 -1.51 -0.20 -10.89
C LEU A 86 -1.47 0.64 -12.18
N ALA A 87 -2.15 1.79 -12.18
CA ALA A 87 -2.18 2.71 -13.31
C ALA A 87 -0.79 3.30 -13.63
N ALA A 88 0.04 3.55 -12.60
CA ALA A 88 1.41 4.02 -12.80
C ALA A 88 2.26 2.99 -13.56
N TRP A 89 2.11 1.71 -13.23
CA TRP A 89 2.76 0.64 -13.98
C TRP A 89 2.16 0.46 -15.38
N MET A 90 0.85 0.63 -15.53
CA MET A 90 0.19 0.51 -16.85
C MET A 90 0.58 1.64 -17.80
N ALA A 91 0.86 2.84 -17.27
CA ALA A 91 1.38 3.96 -18.04
C ALA A 91 2.82 3.74 -18.53
N THR A 92 3.59 2.87 -17.85
CA THR A 92 4.99 2.57 -18.20
C THR A 92 5.10 1.30 -19.06
N TRP A 93 4.25 0.30 -18.81
CA TRP A 93 4.11 -0.90 -19.63
C TRP A 93 2.63 -1.06 -20.03
N PRO A 94 2.26 -0.65 -21.26
CA PRO A 94 0.88 -0.76 -21.73
C PRO A 94 0.45 -2.20 -22.02
N ASP A 95 1.41 -3.08 -22.36
CA ASP A 95 1.15 -4.47 -22.69
C ASP A 95 0.92 -5.31 -21.42
N TRP A 96 0.01 -6.28 -21.51
CA TRP A 96 -0.44 -7.09 -20.37
C TRP A 96 0.69 -7.84 -19.66
N ASP A 97 1.48 -8.63 -20.38
CA ASP A 97 2.52 -9.47 -19.78
C ASP A 97 3.61 -8.68 -19.03
N PRO A 98 4.26 -7.66 -19.61
CA PRO A 98 5.26 -6.88 -18.89
C PRO A 98 4.66 -6.06 -17.75
N TRP A 99 3.44 -5.52 -17.91
CA TRP A 99 2.73 -4.84 -16.83
C TRP A 99 2.48 -5.77 -15.64
N TYR A 100 1.89 -6.93 -15.90
CA TYR A 100 1.52 -7.90 -14.88
C TYR A 100 2.75 -8.39 -14.13
N ALA A 101 3.80 -8.75 -14.86
CA ALA A 101 5.08 -9.16 -14.28
C ALA A 101 5.65 -8.07 -13.36
N ALA A 102 5.64 -6.82 -13.79
CA ALA A 102 6.20 -5.74 -12.99
C ALA A 102 5.37 -5.40 -11.76
N VAL A 103 4.04 -5.46 -11.85
CA VAL A 103 3.15 -5.35 -10.68
C VAL A 103 3.47 -6.43 -9.65
N LEU A 104 3.53 -7.70 -10.06
CA LEU A 104 3.82 -8.80 -9.12
C LEU A 104 5.23 -8.70 -8.52
N LEU A 105 6.24 -8.37 -9.34
CA LEU A 105 7.61 -8.19 -8.85
C LEU A 105 7.70 -7.03 -7.86
N SER A 106 7.03 -5.91 -8.14
CA SER A 106 7.01 -4.78 -7.22
C SER A 106 6.31 -5.15 -5.90
N GLN A 107 5.20 -5.89 -5.93
CA GLN A 107 4.55 -6.41 -4.73
C GLN A 107 5.46 -7.36 -3.94
N ALA A 108 6.19 -8.25 -4.61
CA ALA A 108 7.17 -9.13 -3.96
C ALA A 108 8.27 -8.34 -3.25
N VAL A 109 8.78 -7.28 -3.88
CA VAL A 109 9.77 -6.37 -3.27
C VAL A 109 9.17 -5.65 -2.06
N LEU A 110 7.99 -5.05 -2.20
CA LEU A 110 7.31 -4.35 -1.10
C LEU A 110 7.00 -5.30 0.07
N GLY A 111 6.48 -6.48 -0.22
CA GLY A 111 6.20 -7.53 0.76
C GLY A 111 7.47 -8.02 1.45
N GLY A 112 8.58 -8.17 0.72
CA GLY A 112 9.87 -8.57 1.29
C GLY A 112 10.49 -7.50 2.18
N LEU A 113 10.44 -6.23 1.77
CA LEU A 113 10.94 -5.09 2.55
C LEU A 113 10.11 -4.79 3.80
N THR A 114 8.86 -5.25 3.84
CA THR A 114 8.01 -5.11 5.03
C THR A 114 8.61 -5.85 6.24
N VAL A 115 9.27 -6.99 6.03
CA VAL A 115 9.89 -7.80 7.10
C VAL A 115 11.01 -7.06 7.85
N PRO A 116 12.09 -6.57 7.20
CA PRO A 116 13.15 -5.84 7.89
C PRO A 116 12.65 -4.52 8.49
N LEU A 117 11.70 -3.84 7.86
CA LEU A 117 11.08 -2.65 8.45
C LEU A 117 10.32 -3.01 9.74
N GLY A 118 9.61 -4.13 9.75
CA GLY A 118 8.93 -4.65 10.94
C GLY A 118 9.91 -4.99 12.06
N MET A 119 11.05 -5.61 11.72
CA MET A 119 12.12 -5.85 12.67
C MET A 119 12.70 -4.56 13.25
N MET A 120 12.91 -3.54 12.41
CA MET A 120 13.41 -2.23 12.85
C MET A 120 12.45 -1.54 13.83
N LEU A 121 11.14 -1.73 13.64
CA LEU A 121 10.12 -1.24 14.56
C LEU A 121 10.17 -2.02 15.88
N ALA A 122 10.18 -3.36 15.81
CA ALA A 122 10.20 -4.25 16.96
C ALA A 122 11.50 -4.18 17.80
N ARG A 123 12.62 -3.74 17.21
CA ARG A 123 13.92 -3.58 17.89
C ARG A 123 13.87 -2.66 19.11
N ARG A 124 12.86 -1.80 19.19
CA ARG A 124 12.61 -0.89 20.32
C ARG A 124 12.23 -1.63 21.62
N TRP A 125 11.67 -2.83 21.52
CA TRP A 125 11.16 -3.56 22.69
C TRP A 125 11.53 -5.06 22.72
N MET A 126 12.03 -5.64 21.63
CA MET A 126 12.48 -7.04 21.59
C MET A 126 14.00 -7.15 21.54
N PRO A 127 14.62 -8.10 22.28
CA PRO A 127 16.03 -8.39 22.14
C PRO A 127 16.30 -9.26 20.89
N LEU A 128 17.57 -9.30 20.47
CA LEU A 128 17.97 -9.82 19.16
C LEU A 128 17.52 -11.26 18.84
N PRO A 129 17.56 -12.24 19.78
CA PRO A 129 17.13 -13.61 19.48
C PRO A 129 15.66 -13.70 19.07
N TRP A 130 14.79 -12.93 19.74
CA TRP A 130 13.37 -12.90 19.40
C TRP A 130 13.10 -12.19 18.09
N LEU A 131 13.88 -11.16 17.75
CA LEU A 131 13.82 -10.53 16.43
C LEU A 131 14.26 -11.48 15.32
N ALA A 132 15.30 -12.28 15.56
CA ALA A 132 15.75 -13.29 14.61
C ALA A 132 14.65 -14.33 14.37
N ALA A 133 14.02 -14.83 15.44
CA ALA A 133 12.90 -15.76 15.35
C ALA A 133 11.70 -15.15 14.61
N ALA A 134 11.24 -13.96 15.02
CA ALA A 134 10.10 -13.29 14.42
C ALA A 134 10.34 -12.93 12.94
N GLY A 135 11.52 -12.38 12.62
CA GLY A 135 11.89 -12.04 11.25
C GLY A 135 12.00 -13.27 10.35
N THR A 136 12.56 -14.37 10.85
CA THR A 136 12.64 -15.65 10.10
C THR A 136 11.25 -16.24 9.87
N LEU A 137 10.41 -16.31 10.90
CA LEU A 137 9.04 -16.80 10.78
C LEU A 137 8.24 -15.96 9.76
N MET A 138 8.37 -14.64 9.80
CA MET A 138 7.69 -13.76 8.86
C MET A 138 8.25 -13.86 7.43
N ALA A 139 9.57 -14.05 7.29
CA ALA A 139 10.21 -14.27 5.99
C ALA A 139 9.70 -15.56 5.33
N LEU A 140 9.51 -16.62 6.13
CA LEU A 140 9.07 -17.96 5.71
C LEU A 140 7.54 -18.13 5.67
N TRP A 141 6.76 -17.15 6.15
CA TRP A 141 5.31 -17.29 6.30
C TRP A 141 4.62 -17.53 4.95
N PRO A 142 4.06 -18.72 4.66
CA PRO A 142 3.63 -19.10 3.32
C PRO A 142 2.58 -18.17 2.73
N HIS A 143 1.60 -17.76 3.56
CA HIS A 143 0.54 -16.87 3.12
C HIS A 143 1.07 -15.47 2.72
N SER A 144 2.07 -14.96 3.42
CA SER A 144 2.69 -13.66 3.11
C SER A 144 3.56 -13.73 1.86
N ILE A 145 4.08 -14.92 1.51
CA ILE A 145 4.79 -15.14 0.27
C ILE A 145 3.79 -15.20 -0.89
N ALA A 146 2.78 -16.06 -0.76
CA ALA A 146 1.80 -16.34 -1.81
C ALA A 146 0.95 -15.12 -2.20
N ILE A 147 0.56 -14.29 -1.23
CA ILE A 147 -0.29 -13.11 -1.49
C ILE A 147 0.32 -12.12 -2.50
N ASN A 148 1.65 -12.10 -2.67
CA ASN A 148 2.33 -11.23 -3.64
C ASN A 148 2.15 -11.68 -5.09
N SER A 149 1.61 -12.88 -5.34
CA SER A 149 1.30 -13.38 -6.68
C SER A 149 -0.13 -13.04 -7.13
N PHE A 150 -0.86 -12.27 -6.30
CA PHE A 150 -2.21 -11.82 -6.60
C PHE A 150 -2.24 -10.30 -6.68
N ILE A 151 -3.08 -9.75 -7.57
CA ILE A 151 -3.36 -8.31 -7.67
C ILE A 151 -4.24 -7.91 -6.49
N LEU A 152 -3.61 -7.68 -5.34
CA LEU A 152 -4.23 -7.33 -4.08
C LEU A 152 -3.52 -6.16 -3.42
N SER A 153 -4.27 -5.36 -2.67
CA SER A 153 -3.81 -4.14 -1.99
C SER A 153 -2.81 -4.42 -0.85
N GLU A 154 -2.80 -5.63 -0.33
CA GLU A 154 -2.30 -5.99 0.99
C GLU A 154 -0.79 -5.79 1.10
N SER A 155 -0.02 -6.13 0.06
CA SER A 155 1.44 -5.93 0.06
C SER A 155 1.82 -4.45 0.09
N LEU A 156 1.09 -3.61 -0.66
CA LEU A 156 1.32 -2.16 -0.69
C LEU A 156 0.94 -1.53 0.65
N VAL A 157 -0.24 -1.88 1.16
CA VAL A 157 -0.79 -1.40 2.43
C VAL A 157 0.13 -1.78 3.60
N GLY A 158 0.57 -3.05 3.67
CA GLY A 158 1.47 -3.54 4.70
C GLY A 158 2.80 -2.80 4.69
N PHE A 159 3.41 -2.64 3.51
CA PHE A 159 4.66 -1.89 3.34
C PHE A 159 4.51 -0.43 3.79
N GLN A 160 3.52 0.29 3.24
CA GLN A 160 3.30 1.70 3.58
C GLN A 160 3.03 1.89 5.07
N THR A 161 2.26 0.99 5.69
CA THR A 161 1.97 1.03 7.12
C THR A 161 3.26 0.95 7.94
N VAL A 162 4.07 -0.09 7.71
CA VAL A 162 5.29 -0.30 8.51
C VAL A 162 6.35 0.76 8.18
N ALA A 163 6.51 1.14 6.91
CA ALA A 163 7.43 2.20 6.50
C ALA A 163 7.06 3.55 7.15
N GLY A 164 5.77 3.91 7.14
CA GLY A 164 5.27 5.11 7.77
C GLY A 164 5.51 5.14 9.28
N LEU A 165 5.27 4.02 9.98
CA LEU A 165 5.57 3.88 11.41
C LEU A 165 7.06 4.00 11.71
N VAL A 166 7.91 3.32 10.93
CA VAL A 166 9.36 3.33 11.11
C VAL A 166 9.96 4.71 10.87
N TRP A 167 9.59 5.38 9.77
CA TRP A 167 10.04 6.73 9.46
C TRP A 167 9.60 7.68 10.57
N ARG A 168 8.31 7.70 10.89
CA ARG A 168 7.77 8.58 11.91
C ARG A 168 8.44 8.37 13.26
N GLY A 169 8.61 7.12 13.68
CA GLY A 169 9.29 6.76 14.92
C GLY A 169 10.70 7.36 14.96
N ARG A 170 11.51 7.15 13.91
CA ARG A 170 12.88 7.72 13.85
C ARG A 170 12.90 9.23 13.83
N ALA A 171 11.98 9.86 13.11
CA ALA A 171 11.88 11.31 13.05
C ALA A 171 11.56 11.92 14.42
N LEU A 172 10.65 11.28 15.18
CA LEU A 172 10.31 11.70 16.54
C LEU A 172 11.47 11.49 17.52
N ASP A 173 12.16 10.35 17.45
CA ASP A 173 13.33 10.08 18.30
C ASP A 173 14.46 11.11 18.03
N ALA A 174 14.60 11.55 16.78
CA ALA A 174 15.54 12.60 16.38
C ALA A 174 15.05 14.04 16.67
N GLY A 175 13.88 14.22 17.27
CA GLY A 175 13.28 15.55 17.52
C GLY A 175 12.79 16.29 16.27
N ARG A 176 12.82 15.67 15.08
CA ARG A 176 12.49 16.27 13.78
C ARG A 176 10.99 16.16 13.48
N ARG A 177 10.18 17.02 14.11
CA ARG A 177 8.70 17.01 13.99
C ARG A 177 8.20 17.14 12.54
N THR A 178 8.85 17.95 11.71
CA THR A 178 8.50 18.09 10.29
C THR A 178 8.73 16.79 9.51
N ALA A 179 9.84 16.10 9.76
CA ALA A 179 10.10 14.79 9.15
C ALA A 179 9.09 13.72 9.62
N ALA A 180 8.54 13.84 10.84
CA ALA A 180 7.50 12.95 11.33
C ALA A 180 6.16 13.12 10.59
N MET A 181 5.92 14.29 9.98
CA MET A 181 4.78 14.49 9.08
C MET A 181 4.92 13.63 7.81
N GLY A 182 6.14 13.43 7.30
CA GLY A 182 6.40 12.53 6.17
C GLY A 182 5.92 11.10 6.43
N GLY A 183 6.29 10.51 7.58
CA GLY A 183 5.79 9.19 7.97
C GLY A 183 4.27 9.14 8.18
N THR A 184 3.67 10.26 8.61
CA THR A 184 2.20 10.39 8.72
C THR A 184 1.51 10.42 7.36
N ALA A 185 2.11 11.08 6.38
CA ALA A 185 1.64 11.08 5.01
C ALA A 185 1.68 9.67 4.40
N VAL A 186 2.75 8.90 4.65
CA VAL A 186 2.84 7.50 4.21
C VAL A 186 1.75 6.63 4.84
N LEU A 187 1.44 6.82 6.13
CA LEU A 187 0.33 6.12 6.79
C LEU A 187 -1.04 6.48 6.18
N ALA A 188 -1.23 7.73 5.81
CA ALA A 188 -2.47 8.14 5.13
C ALA A 188 -2.60 7.51 3.74
N MET A 189 -1.49 7.39 2.99
CA MET A 189 -1.48 6.67 1.71
C MET A 189 -1.82 5.18 1.89
N ALA A 190 -1.45 4.55 3.01
CA ALA A 190 -1.89 3.20 3.35
C ALA A 190 -3.42 3.13 3.53
N GLY A 191 -4.01 4.11 4.22
CA GLY A 191 -5.47 4.22 4.36
C GLY A 191 -6.20 4.45 3.03
N MET A 192 -5.58 5.15 2.07
CA MET A 192 -6.12 5.29 0.71
C MET A 192 -5.97 4.03 -0.14
N SER A 193 -5.06 3.13 0.22
CA SER A 193 -4.89 1.87 -0.51
C SER A 193 -5.86 0.82 0.00
N ASN A 194 -6.34 0.96 1.25
CA ASN A 194 -7.37 0.12 1.85
C ASN A 194 -8.05 0.85 3.02
N ALA A 195 -9.31 1.25 2.84
CA ALA A 195 -10.08 2.02 3.83
C ALA A 195 -10.36 1.26 5.12
N VAL A 196 -10.19 -0.07 5.17
CA VAL A 196 -10.30 -0.85 6.42
C VAL A 196 -9.29 -0.33 7.46
N LEU A 197 -8.17 0.25 7.02
CA LEU A 197 -7.21 0.87 7.93
C LEU A 197 -7.64 2.24 8.45
N MET A 198 -8.58 2.95 7.82
CA MET A 198 -8.97 4.29 8.27
C MET A 198 -9.63 4.28 9.67
N PRO A 199 -10.60 3.41 9.98
CA PRO A 199 -11.14 3.29 11.33
C PRO A 199 -10.07 2.88 12.35
N ALA A 200 -9.20 1.92 11.98
CA ALA A 200 -8.13 1.47 12.86
C ALA A 200 -7.14 2.61 13.19
N ALA A 201 -6.78 3.41 12.18
CA ALA A 201 -5.93 4.59 12.34
C ALA A 201 -6.61 5.67 13.19
N ALA A 202 -7.91 5.91 13.00
CA ALA A 202 -8.68 6.87 13.79
C ALA A 202 -8.75 6.45 15.26
N VAL A 203 -9.06 5.18 15.55
CA VAL A 203 -9.07 4.63 16.92
C VAL A 203 -7.70 4.72 17.56
N ALA A 204 -6.64 4.32 16.84
CA ALA A 204 -5.28 4.43 17.34
C ALA A 204 -4.87 5.88 17.63
N ALA A 205 -5.24 6.83 16.76
CA ALA A 205 -4.97 8.25 16.97
C ALA A 205 -5.70 8.80 18.20
N LEU A 206 -6.99 8.47 18.37
CA LEU A 206 -7.79 8.86 19.52
C LEU A 206 -7.26 8.27 20.82
N TRP A 207 -6.90 6.98 20.83
CA TRP A 207 -6.32 6.31 21.98
C TRP A 207 -5.00 6.96 22.40
N VAL A 208 -4.07 7.17 21.46
CA VAL A 208 -2.76 7.75 21.77
C VAL A 208 -2.88 9.22 22.20
N ALA A 209 -3.84 9.97 21.63
CA ALA A 209 -4.17 11.32 22.08
C ALA A 209 -4.77 11.34 23.49
N ALA A 210 -5.68 10.41 23.80
CA ALA A 210 -6.29 10.26 25.14
C ALA A 210 -5.22 9.89 26.19
N CYS A 211 -4.25 9.05 25.84
CA CYS A 211 -3.11 8.74 26.70
C CYS A 211 -2.09 9.89 26.84
N ARG A 212 -2.32 11.07 26.22
CA ARG A 212 -1.41 12.23 26.19
C ARG A 212 0.01 11.91 25.70
N ARG A 213 0.17 10.85 24.90
CA ARG A 213 1.48 10.38 24.40
C ARG A 213 1.92 11.09 23.12
N ILE A 214 1.03 11.84 22.48
CA ILE A 214 1.32 12.66 21.30
C ILE A 214 0.81 14.09 21.49
N ASN A 215 1.45 15.05 20.84
CA ASN A 215 0.96 16.42 20.81
C ASN A 215 -0.31 16.52 19.94
N ARG A 216 -1.15 17.55 20.21
CA ARG A 216 -2.41 17.77 19.50
C ARG A 216 -2.23 17.90 17.98
N GLN A 217 -1.16 18.55 17.53
CA GLN A 217 -0.86 18.74 16.11
C GLN A 217 -0.67 17.40 15.38
N THR A 218 0.00 16.45 16.01
CA THR A 218 0.27 15.14 15.42
C THR A 218 -0.99 14.26 15.39
N ALA A 219 -1.82 14.34 16.44
CA ALA A 219 -3.13 13.69 16.45
C ALA A 219 -4.02 14.25 15.34
N LEU A 220 -4.04 15.58 15.20
CA LEU A 220 -4.77 16.26 14.14
C LEU A 220 -4.26 15.88 12.75
N ALA A 221 -2.94 15.81 12.55
CA ALA A 221 -2.36 15.37 11.28
C ALA A 221 -2.76 13.93 10.91
N LEU A 222 -2.76 13.00 11.88
CA LEU A 222 -3.21 11.63 11.64
C LEU A 222 -4.68 11.52 11.28
N LEU A 223 -5.52 12.38 11.87
CA LEU A 223 -6.94 12.40 11.58
C LEU A 223 -7.21 13.09 10.25
N VAL A 224 -6.68 14.30 10.06
CA VAL A 224 -7.05 15.19 8.95
C VAL A 224 -6.42 14.77 7.63
N PHE A 225 -5.17 14.31 7.61
CA PHE A 225 -4.45 14.07 6.36
C PHE A 225 -5.08 12.98 5.47
N PRO A 226 -5.53 11.82 6.01
CA PRO A 226 -6.29 10.84 5.24
C PRO A 226 -7.58 11.41 4.65
N PHE A 227 -8.37 12.16 5.45
CA PHE A 227 -9.60 12.77 4.96
C PHE A 227 -9.35 13.84 3.90
N LEU A 228 -8.28 14.64 4.02
CA LEU A 228 -7.91 15.63 3.01
C LEU A 228 -7.55 14.97 1.68
N LEU A 229 -6.80 13.87 1.72
CA LEU A 229 -6.45 13.14 0.50
C LEU A 229 -7.68 12.50 -0.16
N CYS A 230 -8.56 11.87 0.63
CA CYS A 230 -9.83 11.36 0.11
C CYS A 230 -10.71 12.49 -0.45
N ALA A 231 -10.81 13.63 0.25
CA ALA A 231 -11.58 14.78 -0.21
C ALA A 231 -11.01 15.38 -1.49
N ALA A 232 -9.67 15.51 -1.60
CA ALA A 232 -9.01 15.97 -2.81
C ALA A 232 -9.27 15.03 -4.00
N TRP A 233 -9.28 13.72 -3.76
CA TRP A 233 -9.64 12.72 -4.76
C TRP A 233 -11.09 12.84 -5.21
N GLN A 234 -12.03 12.99 -4.26
CA GLN A 234 -13.44 13.16 -4.59
C GLN A 234 -13.69 14.48 -5.33
N ALA A 235 -13.02 15.56 -4.95
CA ALA A 235 -13.07 16.84 -5.66
C ALA A 235 -12.58 16.71 -7.10
N ARG A 236 -11.44 16.03 -7.33
CA ARG A 236 -10.94 15.70 -8.67
C ARG A 236 -12.01 15.00 -9.50
N ASN A 237 -12.64 13.97 -8.96
CA ASN A 237 -13.65 13.20 -9.69
C ASN A 237 -14.90 14.02 -10.01
N ALA A 238 -15.36 14.87 -9.09
CA ALA A 238 -16.51 15.76 -9.32
C ALA A 238 -16.24 16.80 -10.42
N LEU A 239 -15.02 17.34 -10.48
CA LEU A 239 -14.62 18.29 -11.52
C LEU A 239 -14.54 17.64 -12.91
N LEU A 240 -14.21 16.35 -12.99
CA LEU A 240 -14.17 15.64 -14.26
C LEU A 240 -15.58 15.31 -14.79
N VAL A 241 -16.52 14.93 -13.92
CA VAL A 241 -17.91 14.65 -14.31
C VAL A 241 -18.62 15.89 -14.85
N THR A 242 -18.36 17.07 -14.28
CA THR A 242 -18.95 18.33 -14.76
C THR A 242 -18.45 18.73 -16.15
N SER A 243 -17.22 18.36 -16.51
CA SER A 243 -16.64 18.65 -17.83
C SER A 243 -17.12 17.73 -18.96
N SER A 244 -17.66 16.55 -18.64
CA SER A 244 -18.06 15.54 -19.63
C SER A 244 -19.57 15.50 -19.90
N ARG A 245 -20.39 16.27 -19.16
CA ARG A 245 -21.83 16.39 -19.39
C ARG A 245 -22.05 17.33 -20.60
N PRO A 246 -22.71 16.88 -21.68
CA PRO A 246 -23.08 17.79 -22.76
C PRO A 246 -23.98 18.90 -22.20
N PRO A 247 -23.86 20.14 -22.69
CA PRO A 247 -24.78 21.20 -22.30
C PRO A 247 -26.19 20.75 -22.63
N ASP A 248 -27.10 20.89 -21.67
CA ASP A 248 -28.48 20.41 -21.75
C ASP A 248 -29.10 20.81 -23.10
N GLY A 249 -29.34 19.80 -23.94
CA GLY A 249 -30.09 19.95 -25.18
C GLY A 249 -31.54 20.21 -24.82
N HIS A 250 -31.91 21.49 -24.78
CA HIS A 250 -33.28 21.95 -24.97
C HIS A 250 -33.66 21.86 -26.45
#